data_AF-A0A359D0V4-F1
#
_entry.id   AF-A0A359D0V4-F1
#
_cell.length_a   1.000
_cell.length_b   1.000
_cell.length_c   1.000
_cell.angle_alpha   90.00
_cell.angle_beta   90.00
_cell.angle_gamma   90.00
#
_symmetry.space_group_name_H-M   'P 1'
#
loop_
_entity.id
_entity.type
_entity.pdbx_description
1 polymer ?
#
loop_
_entity_poly.entity_id
_entity_poly.type
_entity_poly.pdbx_seq_one_letter_code
_entity_poly.pdbx_strand_id
1 'polypeptide(L)'
;MGFSPTIKQQVMNDSARHCCVCHRYKGIKIEVHHIKQEADGGSNTYENAIPLCFDCHSDAGHFNDRHPRGTKFSIPELINARNKWYEFVKKNPIVEKRLISNHIHSSYYVLHSFDILESTIKGTLSTVNKYRNRVLLSENLILKEWKSILDSHKKDFGFNIEQRMILEIRQFSSIEEYFQEYEGVEIIDKTSADYPYYEAKRKTDWSSILSIVKPNLFLDQLSKSGIKAEQFCTSLLHKNGETCGGEVPNFEYTEYLEISPLSFIFLGLTNASKEQIKLNSLLTKEGTKTNLPNFNLLSYEMVLLPIATAINLNGIDRNCIILEHIDGDRGQDFSRVLNSQDFDKENVCFFINRINPISVIYNDNHDEYEVEIHDLDFNNLYSINSYWQCGSCPHLFYINIHGHQEYVRELLVSSSYKKGIDNIVVPKNIFEIVIRELEDEITHIDKIRINNKIFRENILLRKGESLIVKVNPDDKIVIEGSYEPYYKNDARENDIWRRNEIIKGSNIYFNLAR
;
A
#
# COMPACT_ATOMS: atom_id res chain seq x y z
N MET A 1 -23.72 -24.19 2.19
CA MET A 1 -22.47 -24.86 2.63
C MET A 1 -21.74 -25.32 1.38
N GLY A 2 -20.47 -24.97 1.20
CA GLY A 2 -19.77 -25.20 -0.08
C GLY A 2 -19.25 -26.62 -0.31
N PHE A 3 -18.80 -26.90 -1.54
CA PHE A 3 -18.09 -28.15 -1.90
C PHE A 3 -16.91 -28.44 -0.97
N SER A 4 -16.67 -29.73 -0.66
CA SER A 4 -15.53 -30.15 0.15
C SER A 4 -14.18 -29.84 -0.53
N PRO A 5 -13.09 -29.68 0.25
CA PRO A 5 -11.75 -29.47 -0.33
C PRO A 5 -11.35 -30.55 -1.34
N THR A 6 -11.70 -31.81 -1.08
CA THR A 6 -11.42 -32.94 -1.98
C THR A 6 -12.11 -32.79 -3.33
N ILE A 7 -13.40 -32.41 -3.36
CA ILE A 7 -14.14 -32.18 -4.60
C ILE A 7 -13.52 -31.00 -5.37
N LYS A 8 -13.21 -29.89 -4.68
CA LYS A 8 -12.58 -28.73 -5.30
C LYS A 8 -11.23 -29.09 -5.93
N GLN A 9 -10.40 -29.84 -5.23
CA GLN A 9 -9.10 -30.28 -5.74
C GLN A 9 -9.26 -31.17 -6.97
N GLN A 10 -10.18 -32.13 -6.94
CA GLN A 10 -10.45 -33.01 -8.07
C GLN A 10 -10.92 -32.22 -9.31
N VAL A 11 -11.88 -31.30 -9.13
CA VAL A 11 -12.39 -30.41 -10.18
C VAL A 11 -11.27 -29.56 -10.81
N MET A 12 -10.34 -29.04 -10.00
CA MET A 12 -9.19 -28.26 -10.50
C MET A 12 -8.21 -29.11 -11.30
N ASN A 13 -7.99 -30.35 -10.89
CA ASN A 13 -7.13 -31.28 -11.61
C ASN A 13 -7.74 -31.69 -12.95
N ASP A 14 -9.01 -32.10 -12.94
CA ASP A 14 -9.70 -32.61 -14.14
C ASP A 14 -9.97 -31.52 -15.18
N SER A 15 -10.02 -30.25 -14.75
CA SER A 15 -10.08 -29.09 -15.64
C SER A 15 -8.71 -28.57 -16.08
N ALA A 16 -7.61 -29.07 -15.52
CA ALA A 16 -6.30 -28.46 -15.64
C ALA A 16 -6.29 -26.94 -15.35
N ARG A 17 -7.12 -26.48 -14.40
CA ARG A 17 -7.33 -25.05 -14.05
C ARG A 17 -7.76 -24.14 -15.21
N HIS A 18 -8.49 -24.69 -16.18
CA HIS A 18 -9.16 -23.91 -17.23
C HIS A 18 -10.64 -23.76 -16.93
N CYS A 19 -11.23 -22.66 -17.36
CA CYS A 19 -12.68 -22.47 -17.32
C CYS A 19 -13.35 -23.49 -18.27
N CYS A 20 -14.30 -24.27 -17.78
CA CYS A 20 -14.99 -25.27 -18.59
C CYS A 20 -15.88 -24.67 -19.70
N VAL A 21 -16.16 -23.36 -19.66
CA VAL A 21 -16.98 -22.66 -20.65
C VAL A 21 -16.12 -21.97 -21.70
N CYS A 22 -15.22 -21.07 -21.29
CA CYS A 22 -14.40 -20.31 -22.23
C CYS A 22 -13.07 -20.98 -22.57
N HIS A 23 -12.75 -22.11 -21.93
CA HIS A 23 -11.53 -22.90 -22.12
C HIS A 23 -10.22 -22.14 -21.91
N ARG A 24 -10.26 -20.93 -21.31
CA ARG A 24 -9.06 -20.17 -20.97
C ARG A 24 -8.43 -20.72 -19.70
N TYR A 25 -7.09 -20.82 -19.68
CA TYR A 25 -6.35 -21.10 -18.45
C TYR A 25 -6.52 -19.93 -17.49
N LYS A 26 -6.83 -20.21 -16.23
CA LYS A 26 -7.07 -19.16 -15.23
C LYS A 26 -6.21 -19.33 -13.98
N GLY A 27 -5.49 -20.45 -13.85
CA GLY A 27 -4.61 -20.69 -12.70
C GLY A 27 -5.41 -20.68 -11.40
N ILE A 28 -5.24 -19.62 -10.60
CA ILE A 28 -5.98 -19.39 -9.35
C ILE A 28 -7.23 -18.51 -9.52
N LYS A 29 -7.43 -17.85 -10.67
CA LYS A 29 -8.56 -16.96 -10.97
C LYS A 29 -9.79 -17.74 -11.47
N ILE A 30 -10.12 -18.82 -10.78
CA ILE A 30 -11.15 -19.79 -11.16
C ILE A 30 -11.86 -20.32 -9.92
N GLU A 31 -13.18 -20.44 -10.00
CA GLU A 31 -14.05 -20.88 -8.91
C GLU A 31 -14.85 -22.11 -9.29
N VAL A 32 -15.15 -22.94 -8.29
CA VAL A 32 -16.02 -24.11 -8.46
C VAL A 32 -17.45 -23.69 -8.18
N HIS A 33 -18.24 -23.63 -9.24
CA HIS A 33 -19.64 -23.28 -9.24
C HIS A 33 -20.53 -24.52 -9.17
N HIS A 34 -21.73 -24.38 -8.62
CA HIS A 34 -22.78 -25.38 -8.70
C HIS A 34 -23.48 -25.28 -10.06
N ILE A 35 -23.57 -26.38 -10.81
CA ILE A 35 -24.34 -26.44 -12.07
C ILE A 35 -25.82 -26.22 -11.77
N LYS A 36 -26.36 -26.93 -10.78
CA LYS A 36 -27.65 -26.65 -10.14
C LYS A 36 -27.38 -26.06 -8.76
N GLN A 37 -27.84 -24.84 -8.51
CA GLN A 37 -27.56 -24.11 -7.26
C GLN A 37 -28.01 -24.87 -6.02
N GLU A 38 -27.26 -24.75 -4.92
CA GLU A 38 -27.63 -25.31 -3.61
C GLU A 38 -29.02 -24.81 -3.17
N ALA A 39 -29.31 -23.53 -3.40
CA ALA A 39 -30.59 -22.91 -3.10
C ALA A 39 -31.78 -23.57 -3.82
N ASP A 40 -31.54 -24.16 -5.00
CA ASP A 40 -32.54 -24.86 -5.81
C ASP A 40 -32.51 -26.39 -5.57
N GLY A 41 -31.87 -26.84 -4.49
CA GLY A 41 -31.72 -28.26 -4.15
C GLY A 41 -30.65 -28.97 -4.98
N GLY A 42 -29.59 -28.26 -5.37
CA GLY A 42 -28.38 -28.82 -5.94
C GLY A 42 -27.51 -29.51 -4.88
N SER A 43 -26.95 -30.67 -5.22
CA SER A 43 -26.09 -31.44 -4.33
C SER A 43 -24.65 -30.91 -4.31
N ASN A 44 -23.95 -31.06 -3.18
CA ASN A 44 -22.52 -30.76 -3.04
C ASN A 44 -21.64 -31.92 -3.56
N THR A 45 -21.91 -32.39 -4.78
CA THR A 45 -21.22 -33.54 -5.39
C THR A 45 -20.36 -33.12 -6.57
N TYR A 46 -19.38 -33.96 -6.93
CA TYR A 46 -18.50 -33.71 -8.07
C TYR A 46 -19.30 -33.55 -9.39
N GLU A 47 -20.37 -34.33 -9.56
CA GLU A 47 -21.25 -34.29 -10.75
C GLU A 47 -22.05 -32.99 -10.86
N ASN A 48 -22.16 -32.22 -9.77
CA ASN A 48 -22.82 -30.91 -9.77
C ASN A 48 -21.80 -29.75 -9.73
N ALA A 49 -20.51 -30.04 -9.74
CA ALA A 49 -19.45 -29.03 -9.72
C ALA A 49 -18.97 -28.70 -11.13
N ILE A 50 -18.70 -27.41 -11.40
CA ILE A 50 -18.07 -26.94 -12.63
C ILE A 50 -17.07 -25.80 -12.33
N PRO A 51 -15.83 -25.85 -12.86
CA PRO A 51 -14.86 -24.77 -12.69
C PRO A 51 -15.06 -23.69 -13.75
N LEU A 52 -15.27 -22.45 -13.30
CA LEU A 52 -15.54 -21.28 -14.14
C LEU A 52 -14.62 -20.10 -13.77
N CYS A 53 -14.22 -19.30 -14.76
CA CYS A 53 -13.59 -18.01 -14.47
C CYS A 53 -14.61 -17.02 -13.91
N PHE A 54 -14.16 -15.97 -13.24
CA PHE A 54 -15.06 -14.99 -12.61
C PHE A 54 -16.10 -14.39 -13.58
N ASP A 55 -15.72 -14.18 -14.85
CA ASP A 55 -16.64 -13.72 -15.90
C ASP A 55 -17.78 -14.74 -16.14
N CYS A 56 -17.43 -15.97 -16.55
CA CYS A 56 -18.42 -17.01 -16.79
C CYS A 56 -19.17 -17.45 -15.52
N HIS A 57 -18.55 -17.33 -14.35
CA HIS A 57 -19.17 -17.61 -13.06
C HIS A 57 -20.30 -16.62 -12.77
N SER A 58 -20.08 -15.33 -13.05
CA SER A 58 -21.09 -14.29 -12.92
C SER A 58 -22.26 -14.54 -13.87
N ASP A 59 -22.00 -14.98 -15.10
CA ASP A 59 -23.03 -15.29 -16.09
C ASP A 59 -23.86 -16.54 -15.74
N ALA A 60 -23.24 -17.56 -15.12
CA ALA A 60 -23.89 -18.81 -14.75
C ALA A 60 -24.89 -18.69 -13.58
N GLY A 61 -24.66 -17.76 -12.65
CA GLY A 61 -25.50 -17.57 -11.45
C GLY A 61 -26.85 -16.89 -11.70
N HIS A 62 -27.14 -16.45 -12.92
CA HIS A 62 -28.32 -15.64 -13.24
C HIS A 62 -29.44 -16.41 -13.96
N PHE A 63 -29.49 -17.74 -13.89
CA PHE A 63 -30.61 -18.48 -14.45
C PHE A 63 -31.89 -18.23 -13.63
N ASN A 64 -32.84 -17.50 -14.21
CA ASN A 64 -34.15 -17.24 -13.62
C ASN A 64 -35.21 -17.58 -14.66
N ASP A 65 -35.88 -18.72 -14.49
CA ASP A 65 -36.95 -19.21 -15.37
C ASP A 65 -38.09 -18.20 -15.56
N ARG A 66 -38.24 -17.25 -14.62
CA ARG A 66 -39.32 -16.26 -14.63
C ARG A 66 -38.99 -15.02 -15.49
N HIS A 67 -37.74 -14.80 -15.88
CA HIS A 67 -37.33 -13.66 -16.72
C HIS A 67 -36.12 -13.99 -17.62
N PRO A 68 -36.32 -14.67 -18.76
CA PRO A 68 -35.25 -14.96 -19.72
C PRO A 68 -34.87 -13.68 -20.49
N ARG A 69 -33.80 -12.99 -20.06
CA ARG A 69 -33.09 -11.98 -20.86
C ARG A 69 -31.73 -12.54 -21.29
N GLY A 70 -31.44 -12.51 -22.59
CA GLY A 70 -30.22 -13.06 -23.20
C GLY A 70 -30.24 -14.60 -23.36
N THR A 71 -29.26 -15.14 -24.09
CA THR A 71 -28.99 -16.59 -24.18
C THR A 71 -28.06 -16.99 -23.05
N LYS A 72 -28.62 -17.20 -21.85
CA LYS A 72 -27.86 -17.61 -20.65
C LYS A 72 -27.47 -19.09 -20.72
N PHE A 73 -26.40 -19.47 -20.01
CA PHE A 73 -25.98 -20.86 -19.89
C PHE A 73 -27.07 -21.73 -19.27
N SER A 74 -27.55 -22.71 -20.01
CA SER A 74 -28.51 -23.68 -19.48
C SER A 74 -27.79 -24.77 -18.65
N ILE A 75 -28.49 -25.41 -17.71
CA ILE A 75 -27.93 -26.56 -16.98
C ILE A 75 -27.37 -27.64 -17.93
N PRO A 76 -28.10 -28.08 -18.99
CA PRO A 76 -27.56 -29.04 -19.95
C PRO A 76 -26.29 -28.55 -20.66
N GLU A 77 -26.20 -27.26 -20.95
CA GLU A 77 -25.03 -26.65 -21.58
C GLU A 77 -23.81 -26.67 -20.67
N LEU A 78 -23.96 -26.29 -19.40
CA LEU A 78 -22.88 -26.34 -18.41
C LEU A 78 -22.39 -27.78 -18.19
N ILE A 79 -23.31 -28.75 -18.08
CA ILE A 79 -22.96 -30.18 -17.98
C ILE A 79 -22.14 -30.61 -19.20
N ASN A 80 -22.61 -30.26 -20.40
CA ASN A 80 -21.95 -30.62 -21.64
C ASN A 80 -20.57 -29.95 -21.78
N ALA A 81 -20.45 -28.67 -21.43
CA ALA A 81 -19.21 -27.91 -21.47
C ALA A 81 -18.16 -28.53 -20.54
N ARG A 82 -18.52 -28.81 -19.28
CA ARG A 82 -17.65 -29.52 -18.34
C ARG A 82 -17.21 -30.87 -18.85
N ASN A 83 -18.17 -31.73 -19.23
CA ASN A 83 -17.86 -33.11 -19.63
C ASN A 83 -16.94 -33.15 -20.86
N LYS A 84 -17.20 -32.30 -21.86
CA LYS A 84 -16.34 -32.18 -23.05
C LYS A 84 -14.94 -31.71 -22.69
N TRP A 85 -14.83 -30.73 -21.79
CA TRP A 85 -13.52 -30.23 -21.35
C TRP A 85 -12.72 -31.29 -20.59
N TYR A 86 -13.34 -32.01 -19.65
CA TYR A 86 -12.67 -33.07 -18.90
C TYR A 86 -12.21 -34.20 -19.82
N GLU A 87 -13.03 -34.61 -20.78
CA GLU A 87 -12.64 -35.58 -21.80
C GLU A 87 -11.48 -35.08 -22.66
N PHE A 88 -11.46 -33.79 -23.00
CA PHE A 88 -10.35 -33.17 -23.72
C PHE A 88 -9.06 -33.19 -22.89
N VAL A 89 -9.09 -32.76 -21.63
CA VAL A 89 -7.92 -32.78 -20.72
C VAL A 89 -7.39 -34.20 -20.55
N LYS A 90 -8.29 -35.17 -20.36
CA LYS A 90 -7.93 -36.59 -20.20
C LYS A 90 -7.23 -37.17 -21.44
N LYS A 91 -7.65 -36.77 -22.65
CA LYS A 91 -7.05 -37.21 -23.91
C LYS A 91 -5.75 -36.47 -24.24
N ASN A 92 -5.52 -35.31 -23.62
CA ASN A 92 -4.35 -34.46 -23.84
C ASN A 92 -3.66 -34.23 -22.48
N PRO A 93 -2.91 -35.21 -21.94
CA PRO A 93 -2.27 -35.12 -20.61
C PRO A 93 -1.24 -33.99 -20.52
N ILE A 94 -0.73 -33.55 -21.67
CA ILE A 94 -0.10 -32.26 -21.86
C ILE A 94 -1.13 -31.42 -22.61
N VAL A 95 -2.08 -30.83 -21.90
CA VAL A 95 -2.90 -29.76 -22.48
C VAL A 95 -1.88 -28.68 -22.80
N GLU A 96 -1.44 -28.63 -24.06
CA GLU A 96 -0.46 -27.64 -24.49
C GLU A 96 -0.95 -26.29 -23.99
N LYS A 97 -0.08 -25.57 -23.28
CA LYS A 97 -0.29 -24.19 -22.85
C LYS A 97 -0.35 -23.23 -24.06
N ARG A 98 -0.85 -23.68 -25.22
CA ARG A 98 -1.07 -22.93 -26.45
C ARG A 98 -2.45 -22.29 -26.40
N LEU A 99 -2.53 -21.25 -25.60
CA LEU A 99 -3.29 -20.08 -25.96
C LEU A 99 -2.26 -18.97 -26.03
N ILE A 100 -2.14 -18.33 -27.18
CA ILE A 100 -1.28 -17.16 -27.45
C ILE A 100 -1.41 -16.12 -26.32
N SER A 101 -2.60 -16.03 -25.70
CA SER A 101 -2.91 -15.22 -24.51
C SER A 101 -2.14 -15.56 -23.22
N ASN A 102 -1.34 -16.63 -23.19
CA ASN A 102 -0.62 -17.12 -22.00
C ASN A 102 0.90 -17.04 -22.15
N HIS A 103 1.45 -16.57 -23.27
CA HIS A 103 2.90 -16.43 -23.42
C HIS A 103 3.41 -15.23 -22.61
N ILE A 104 2.59 -14.18 -22.50
CA ILE A 104 2.88 -13.01 -21.68
C ILE A 104 1.85 -12.93 -20.56
N HIS A 105 2.35 -12.86 -19.33
CA HIS A 105 1.56 -12.51 -18.17
C HIS A 105 1.75 -11.02 -17.84
N SER A 106 0.66 -10.25 -17.90
CA SER A 106 0.61 -8.86 -17.50
C SER A 106 0.20 -8.71 -16.03
N SER A 107 0.79 -7.75 -15.34
CA SER A 107 0.46 -7.38 -13.95
C SER A 107 0.81 -5.92 -13.70
N TYR A 108 0.06 -5.23 -12.86
CA TYR A 108 0.38 -3.86 -12.44
C TYR A 108 1.12 -3.84 -11.12
N TYR A 109 2.07 -2.93 -11.01
CA TYR A 109 2.90 -2.72 -9.83
C TYR A 109 2.78 -1.26 -9.40
N VAL A 110 2.73 -1.01 -8.10
CA VAL A 110 2.78 0.33 -7.52
C VAL A 110 3.96 0.42 -6.55
N LEU A 111 4.57 1.60 -6.50
CA LEU A 111 5.68 1.92 -5.63
C LEU A 111 5.44 3.31 -5.06
N HIS A 112 5.54 3.46 -3.74
CA HIS A 112 5.22 4.70 -3.04
C HIS A 112 6.45 5.42 -2.44
N SER A 113 7.62 4.76 -2.42
CA SER A 113 8.84 5.29 -1.79
C SER A 113 9.89 5.73 -2.80
N PHE A 114 10.39 6.96 -2.66
CA PHE A 114 11.44 7.49 -3.52
C PHE A 114 12.78 6.73 -3.39
N ASP A 115 13.04 6.05 -2.27
CA ASP A 115 14.28 5.28 -2.05
C ASP A 115 14.30 4.02 -2.90
N ILE A 116 13.14 3.35 -2.93
CA ILE A 116 12.92 2.20 -3.80
C ILE A 116 12.90 2.67 -5.25
N LEU A 117 12.31 3.84 -5.54
CA LEU A 117 12.33 4.40 -6.89
C LEU A 117 13.77 4.62 -7.38
N GLU A 118 14.62 5.22 -6.55
CA GLU A 118 16.03 5.40 -6.86
C GLU A 118 16.73 4.06 -7.15
N SER A 119 16.54 3.09 -6.25
CA SER A 119 17.13 1.75 -6.39
C SER A 119 16.65 1.07 -7.67
N THR A 120 15.36 1.19 -7.96
CA THR A 120 14.70 0.67 -9.18
C THR A 120 15.28 1.30 -10.44
N ILE A 121 15.43 2.63 -10.47
CA ILE A 121 16.03 3.38 -11.58
C ILE A 121 17.49 2.95 -11.80
N LYS A 122 18.22 2.64 -10.72
CA LYS A 122 19.60 2.11 -10.78
C LYS A 122 19.66 0.62 -11.16
N GLY A 123 18.52 -0.04 -11.40
CA GLY A 123 18.45 -1.46 -11.77
C GLY A 123 18.57 -2.42 -10.59
N THR A 124 18.53 -1.92 -9.35
CA THR A 124 18.49 -2.75 -8.14
C THR A 124 17.05 -3.15 -7.82
N LEU A 125 16.61 -4.26 -8.42
CA LEU A 125 15.25 -4.82 -8.31
C LEU A 125 15.20 -6.07 -7.43
N SER A 126 15.96 -6.09 -6.33
CA SER A 126 16.13 -7.27 -5.46
C SER A 126 14.81 -7.84 -4.94
N THR A 127 13.79 -7.00 -4.67
CA THR A 127 12.43 -7.43 -4.31
C THR A 127 11.74 -8.27 -5.36
N VAL A 128 11.67 -7.74 -6.58
CA VAL A 128 10.91 -8.36 -7.68
C VAL A 128 11.67 -9.58 -8.20
N ASN A 129 13.00 -9.54 -8.18
CA ASN A 129 13.88 -10.65 -8.54
C ASN A 129 13.73 -11.88 -7.60
N LYS A 130 13.19 -11.74 -6.38
CA LYS A 130 12.90 -12.92 -5.53
C LYS A 130 11.89 -13.88 -6.18
N TYR A 131 10.98 -13.37 -7.01
CA TYR A 131 9.89 -14.13 -7.60
C TYR A 131 10.00 -14.30 -9.11
N ARG A 132 11.09 -13.80 -9.73
CA ARG A 132 11.30 -13.77 -11.18
C ARG A 132 12.77 -14.04 -11.49
N ASN A 133 13.05 -14.70 -12.62
CA ASN A 133 14.43 -15.06 -13.00
C ASN A 133 15.31 -13.82 -13.22
N ARG A 134 14.74 -12.79 -13.85
CA ARG A 134 15.37 -11.49 -14.09
C ARG A 134 14.30 -10.45 -14.37
N VAL A 135 14.48 -9.25 -13.84
CA VAL A 135 13.61 -8.10 -14.13
C VAL A 135 14.42 -7.02 -14.83
N LEU A 136 13.89 -6.52 -15.94
CA LEU A 136 14.43 -5.42 -16.73
C LEU A 136 13.53 -4.20 -16.57
N LEU A 137 14.12 -3.01 -16.54
CA LEU A 137 13.37 -1.75 -16.53
C LEU A 137 13.37 -1.15 -17.94
N SER A 138 12.20 -0.81 -18.46
CA SER A 138 12.05 -0.15 -19.76
C SER A 138 12.26 1.36 -19.63
N GLU A 139 13.09 1.91 -20.50
CA GLU A 139 13.23 3.36 -20.66
C GLU A 139 12.08 3.93 -21.49
N ASN A 140 11.42 4.97 -21.00
CA ASN A 140 10.42 5.75 -21.73
C ASN A 140 10.33 7.19 -21.17
N LEU A 141 9.39 8.00 -21.69
CA LEU A 141 9.22 9.38 -21.25
C LEU A 141 8.85 9.50 -19.76
N ILE A 142 8.02 8.57 -19.27
CA ILE A 142 7.58 8.55 -17.86
C ILE A 142 8.76 8.24 -16.94
N LEU A 143 9.65 7.31 -17.32
CA LEU A 143 10.87 7.06 -16.54
C LEU A 143 11.78 8.30 -16.47
N LYS A 144 11.87 9.07 -17.56
CA LYS A 144 12.63 10.33 -17.59
C LYS A 144 11.99 11.37 -16.67
N GLU A 145 10.67 11.46 -16.66
CA GLU A 145 9.92 12.30 -15.72
C GLU A 145 10.23 11.88 -14.27
N TRP A 146 10.17 10.59 -13.95
CA TRP A 146 10.49 10.08 -12.60
C TRP A 146 11.93 10.39 -12.17
N LYS A 147 12.91 10.24 -13.07
CA LYS A 147 14.31 10.65 -12.83
C LYS A 147 14.39 12.14 -12.49
N SER A 148 13.71 12.98 -13.27
CA SER A 148 13.66 14.43 -13.02
C SER A 148 13.00 14.79 -11.69
N ILE A 149 11.88 14.13 -11.36
CA ILE A 149 11.17 14.33 -10.08
C ILE A 149 12.09 13.93 -8.91
N LEU A 150 12.74 12.76 -8.98
CA LEU A 150 13.67 12.28 -7.96
C LEU A 150 14.87 13.22 -7.78
N ASP A 151 15.45 13.71 -8.88
CA ASP A 151 16.57 14.65 -8.83
C ASP A 151 16.17 15.99 -8.21
N SER A 152 14.99 16.51 -8.53
CA SER A 152 14.45 17.72 -7.88
C SER A 152 14.18 17.48 -6.40
N HIS A 153 13.54 16.36 -6.05
CA HIS A 153 13.26 15.99 -4.66
C HIS A 153 14.53 15.99 -3.83
N LYS A 154 15.59 15.32 -4.30
CA LYS A 154 16.87 15.25 -3.58
C LYS A 154 17.57 16.59 -3.42
N LYS A 155 17.43 17.49 -4.39
CA LYS A 155 18.02 18.83 -4.31
C LYS A 155 17.35 19.67 -3.22
N ASP A 156 16.03 19.56 -3.10
CA ASP A 156 15.25 20.41 -2.19
C ASP A 156 15.09 19.79 -0.78
N PHE A 157 15.01 18.46 -0.67
CA PHE A 157 14.77 17.73 0.58
C PHE A 157 15.97 16.90 1.07
N GLY A 158 17.06 16.80 0.29
CA GLY A 158 18.25 16.02 0.66
C GLY A 158 18.05 14.50 0.57
N PHE A 159 18.76 13.74 1.42
CA PHE A 159 18.72 12.27 1.47
C PHE A 159 17.58 11.72 2.33
N ASN A 160 16.72 12.58 2.87
CA ASN A 160 15.59 12.18 3.70
C ASN A 160 14.40 11.84 2.79
N ILE A 161 14.49 10.66 2.18
CA ILE A 161 13.70 10.22 1.02
C ILE A 161 12.33 9.63 1.44
N GLU A 162 12.04 9.64 2.73
CA GLU A 162 10.98 8.82 3.33
C GLU A 162 9.98 9.58 4.21
N GLN A 163 10.13 10.90 4.34
CA GLN A 163 9.22 11.74 5.09
C GLN A 163 8.19 12.37 4.15
N ARG A 164 6.93 12.44 4.60
CA ARG A 164 5.90 13.23 3.91
C ARG A 164 6.51 14.59 3.61
N MET A 165 6.37 15.04 2.36
CA MET A 165 7.05 16.22 1.84
C MET A 165 6.37 17.46 2.41
N ILE A 166 6.71 17.78 3.67
CA ILE A 166 6.20 18.93 4.39
C ILE A 166 7.21 20.06 4.27
N LEU A 167 6.74 21.25 3.88
CA LEU A 167 7.58 22.43 3.73
C LEU A 167 7.10 23.55 4.64
N GLU A 168 7.98 24.13 5.44
CA GLU A 168 7.70 25.42 6.07
C GLU A 168 7.59 26.49 4.98
N ILE A 169 6.43 27.17 4.91
CA ILE A 169 6.17 28.22 3.93
C ILE A 169 6.42 29.60 4.55
N ARG A 170 5.74 29.92 5.65
CA ARG A 170 5.66 31.28 6.19
C ARG A 170 5.33 31.26 7.68
N GLN A 171 5.80 32.29 8.39
CA GLN A 171 5.56 32.48 9.82
C GLN A 171 4.63 33.69 10.04
N PHE A 172 3.82 33.62 11.10
CA PHE A 172 2.81 34.61 11.43
C PHE A 172 2.88 34.99 12.91
N SER A 173 2.64 36.26 13.21
CA SER A 173 2.71 36.81 14.57
C SER A 173 1.46 36.49 15.38
N SER A 174 0.32 36.31 14.72
CA SER A 174 -0.94 35.89 15.34
C SER A 174 -1.82 35.11 14.37
N ILE A 175 -2.88 34.47 14.88
CA ILE A 175 -3.83 33.76 14.03
C ILE A 175 -4.68 34.73 13.20
N GLU A 176 -4.97 35.92 13.71
CA GLU A 176 -5.72 36.96 12.98
C GLU A 176 -4.96 37.46 11.75
N GLU A 177 -3.63 37.58 11.84
CA GLU A 177 -2.77 37.92 10.71
C GLU A 177 -2.94 36.88 9.58
N TYR A 178 -3.01 35.59 9.94
CA TYR A 178 -3.23 34.50 8.99
C TYR A 178 -4.60 34.59 8.30
N PHE A 179 -5.66 34.87 9.06
CA PHE A 179 -7.02 35.05 8.52
C PHE A 179 -7.20 36.31 7.66
N GLN A 180 -6.36 37.34 7.87
CA GLN A 180 -6.36 38.54 7.03
C GLN A 180 -5.59 38.33 5.72
N GLU A 181 -4.52 37.53 5.76
CA GLU A 181 -3.70 37.24 4.58
C GLU A 181 -4.42 36.29 3.60
N TYR A 182 -5.16 35.31 4.11
CA TYR A 182 -5.76 34.25 3.29
C TYR A 182 -7.28 34.16 3.40
N GLU A 183 -7.93 34.06 2.24
CA GLU A 183 -9.35 33.73 2.13
C GLU A 183 -9.58 32.21 2.18
N GLY A 184 -10.75 31.78 2.67
CA GLY A 184 -11.13 30.35 2.66
C GLY A 184 -10.39 29.46 3.66
N VAL A 185 -9.92 30.05 4.77
CA VAL A 185 -9.29 29.33 5.88
C VAL A 185 -10.35 28.58 6.70
N GLU A 186 -10.10 27.30 6.98
CA GLU A 186 -10.94 26.43 7.81
C GLU A 186 -10.23 26.15 9.13
N ILE A 187 -10.93 26.35 10.27
CA ILE A 187 -10.41 25.95 11.59
C ILE A 187 -10.47 24.42 11.69
N ILE A 188 -9.40 23.81 12.18
CA ILE A 188 -9.36 22.36 12.37
C ILE A 188 -10.07 22.00 13.67
N ASP A 189 -10.98 21.03 13.58
CA ASP A 189 -11.58 20.41 14.76
C ASP A 189 -10.53 19.50 15.42
N LYS A 190 -9.97 19.96 16.55
CA LYS A 190 -8.98 19.21 17.34
C LYS A 190 -9.51 17.89 17.92
N THR A 191 -10.83 17.67 17.89
CA THR A 191 -11.44 16.38 18.27
C THR A 191 -11.50 15.38 17.10
N SER A 192 -11.24 15.84 15.88
CA SER A 192 -11.15 14.98 14.71
C SER A 192 -9.82 14.24 14.64
N ALA A 193 -9.80 13.10 13.95
CA ALA A 193 -8.56 12.37 13.69
C ALA A 193 -7.63 13.09 12.71
N ASP A 194 -8.09 14.14 12.03
CA ASP A 194 -7.37 14.76 10.92
C ASP A 194 -6.70 16.07 11.33
N TYR A 195 -5.36 16.01 11.45
CA TYR A 195 -4.48 17.12 11.78
C TYR A 195 -4.72 17.75 13.17
N PRO A 196 -4.88 16.98 14.27
CA PRO A 196 -5.28 17.52 15.58
C PRO A 196 -4.29 18.52 16.21
N TYR A 197 -3.03 18.52 15.76
CA TYR A 197 -1.98 19.42 16.22
C TYR A 197 -1.94 20.77 15.47
N TYR A 198 -2.82 20.96 14.50
CA TYR A 198 -2.88 22.16 13.70
C TYR A 198 -4.14 22.97 14.04
N GLU A 199 -4.06 24.27 13.84
CA GLU A 199 -5.06 25.25 14.24
C GLU A 199 -6.03 25.53 13.09
N ALA A 200 -5.49 25.61 11.88
CA ALA A 200 -6.24 25.90 10.69
C ALA A 200 -5.63 25.20 9.48
N LYS A 201 -6.45 25.02 8.44
CA LYS A 201 -6.03 24.57 7.12
C LYS A 201 -6.63 25.47 6.05
N ARG A 202 -5.99 25.53 4.89
CA ARG A 202 -6.56 26.18 3.71
C ARG A 202 -6.21 25.43 2.43
N LYS A 203 -7.06 25.64 1.43
CA LYS A 203 -6.76 25.24 0.06
C LYS A 203 -5.66 26.13 -0.52
N THR A 204 -4.92 25.57 -1.46
CA THR A 204 -3.78 26.25 -2.08
C THR A 204 -3.89 26.22 -3.59
N ASP A 205 -3.34 27.24 -4.25
CA ASP A 205 -3.11 27.30 -5.69
C ASP A 205 -1.61 27.35 -6.01
N TRP A 206 -1.22 26.88 -7.20
CA TRP A 206 0.18 26.81 -7.59
C TRP A 206 0.86 28.18 -7.66
N SER A 207 0.16 29.22 -8.13
CA SER A 207 0.71 30.58 -8.21
C SER A 207 1.05 31.16 -6.84
N SER A 208 0.15 30.99 -5.87
CA SER A 208 0.36 31.40 -4.48
C SER A 208 1.54 30.65 -3.88
N ILE A 209 1.54 29.30 -3.93
CA ILE A 209 2.62 28.48 -3.36
C ILE A 209 3.97 28.87 -3.93
N LEU A 210 4.10 28.91 -5.27
CA LEU A 210 5.39 29.17 -5.93
C LEU A 210 5.89 30.60 -5.73
N SER A 211 5.03 31.55 -5.38
CA SER A 211 5.44 32.92 -5.05
C SER A 211 5.95 33.09 -3.62
N ILE A 212 5.43 32.27 -2.69
CA ILE A 212 5.75 32.37 -1.25
C ILE A 212 6.93 31.47 -0.89
N VAL A 213 6.95 30.24 -1.41
CA VAL A 213 8.02 29.30 -1.13
C VAL A 213 9.29 29.74 -1.86
N LYS A 214 10.44 29.65 -1.19
CA LYS A 214 11.76 29.83 -1.83
C LYS A 214 11.84 28.98 -3.10
N PRO A 215 12.66 29.34 -4.10
CA PRO A 215 12.80 28.53 -5.31
C PRO A 215 12.98 27.04 -4.98
N ASN A 216 11.96 26.25 -5.30
CA ASN A 216 11.85 24.83 -4.99
C ASN A 216 11.57 24.11 -6.31
N LEU A 217 12.58 23.40 -6.80
CA LEU A 217 12.55 22.72 -8.09
C LEU A 217 11.51 21.59 -8.10
N PHE A 218 11.27 20.98 -6.95
CA PHE A 218 10.33 19.89 -6.80
C PHE A 218 8.88 20.38 -6.94
N LEU A 219 8.50 21.45 -6.24
CA LEU A 219 7.19 22.10 -6.38
C LEU A 219 6.98 22.64 -7.80
N ASP A 220 8.00 23.23 -8.41
CA ASP A 220 7.92 23.67 -9.82
C ASP A 220 7.64 22.49 -10.76
N GLN A 221 8.28 21.34 -10.55
CA GLN A 221 7.99 20.11 -11.30
C GLN A 221 6.57 19.60 -11.06
N LEU A 222 6.10 19.56 -9.80
CA LEU A 222 4.75 19.10 -9.47
C LEU A 222 3.67 20.02 -10.07
N SER A 223 3.93 21.32 -10.17
CA SER A 223 2.99 22.26 -10.78
C SER A 223 2.70 21.97 -12.26
N LYS A 224 3.61 21.25 -12.94
CA LYS A 224 3.51 20.85 -14.35
C LYS A 224 2.80 19.50 -14.55
N SER A 225 2.40 18.82 -13.47
CA SER A 225 1.73 17.51 -13.51
C SER A 225 0.35 17.53 -14.17
N GLY A 226 -0.31 18.69 -14.23
CA GLY A 226 -1.70 18.85 -14.65
C GLY A 226 -2.74 18.64 -13.55
N ILE A 227 -2.30 18.38 -12.32
CA ILE A 227 -3.15 18.28 -11.14
C ILE A 227 -3.19 19.64 -10.43
N LYS A 228 -4.35 20.03 -9.90
CA LYS A 228 -4.48 21.28 -9.15
C LYS A 228 -3.76 21.19 -7.81
N ALA A 229 -3.20 22.31 -7.36
CA ALA A 229 -2.52 22.38 -6.07
C ALA A 229 -3.42 21.94 -4.91
N GLU A 230 -4.72 22.25 -4.90
CA GLU A 230 -5.65 21.82 -3.83
C GLU A 230 -5.80 20.29 -3.70
N GLN A 231 -5.46 19.53 -4.75
CA GLN A 231 -5.47 18.05 -4.71
C GLN A 231 -4.12 17.50 -4.29
N PHE A 232 -3.07 18.31 -4.42
CA PHE A 232 -1.69 17.94 -4.14
C PHE A 232 -1.28 18.34 -2.73
N CYS A 233 -1.65 19.54 -2.32
CA CYS A 233 -1.09 20.21 -1.17
C CYS A 233 -2.21 20.62 -0.22
N THR A 234 -1.97 20.40 1.06
CA THR A 234 -2.78 20.96 2.14
C THR A 234 -1.91 21.92 2.93
N SER A 235 -2.32 23.18 3.03
CA SER A 235 -1.65 24.10 3.94
C SER A 235 -2.21 23.96 5.34
N LEU A 236 -1.33 23.90 6.33
CA LEU A 236 -1.63 23.60 7.72
C LEU A 236 -0.91 24.61 8.63
N LEU A 237 -1.67 25.33 9.46
CA LEU A 237 -1.15 26.30 10.41
C LEU A 237 -0.91 25.64 11.76
N HIS A 238 0.31 25.73 12.27
CA HIS A 238 0.71 25.19 13.57
C HIS A 238 1.04 26.33 14.54
N LYS A 239 0.67 26.18 15.81
CA LYS A 239 1.03 27.14 16.87
C LYS A 239 2.42 26.86 17.41
N ASN A 240 3.31 27.84 17.34
CA ASN A 240 4.64 27.77 17.90
C ASN A 240 4.57 28.00 19.42
N GLY A 241 5.33 27.22 20.20
CA GLY A 241 5.46 27.42 21.65
C GLY A 241 4.99 26.27 22.54
N GLU A 242 4.49 25.16 21.97
CA GLU A 242 4.34 23.89 22.70
C GLU A 242 5.66 23.08 22.74
N THR A 243 6.82 23.75 22.71
CA THR A 243 8.13 23.08 22.78
C THR A 243 8.71 23.15 24.18
N CYS A 244 9.21 22.00 24.65
CA CYS A 244 9.83 21.82 25.96
C CYS A 244 11.22 22.50 25.99
N GLY A 245 11.28 23.83 25.95
CA GLY A 245 12.54 24.56 25.87
C GLY A 245 12.54 25.96 26.46
N GLY A 246 11.37 26.57 26.70
CA GLY A 246 11.29 27.91 27.29
C GLY A 246 11.80 29.04 26.38
N GLU A 247 12.14 28.73 25.12
CA GLU A 247 12.40 29.75 24.10
C GLU A 247 11.05 30.32 23.66
N VAL A 248 10.90 31.65 23.78
CA VAL A 248 9.75 32.36 23.23
C VAL A 248 10.00 32.48 21.72
N PRO A 249 9.21 31.80 20.87
CA PRO A 249 9.40 31.90 19.43
C PRO A 249 9.11 33.34 18.97
N ASN A 250 9.87 33.82 17.99
CA ASN A 250 9.70 35.18 17.42
C ASN A 250 8.33 35.35 16.72
N PHE A 251 7.70 34.25 16.34
CA PHE A 251 6.39 34.20 15.69
C PHE A 251 5.52 33.17 16.40
N GLU A 252 4.25 33.49 16.64
CA GLU A 252 3.32 32.61 17.35
C GLU A 252 2.84 31.44 16.48
N TYR A 253 2.91 31.54 15.15
CA TYR A 253 2.44 30.49 14.24
C TYR A 253 3.38 30.25 13.06
N THR A 254 3.41 29.01 12.57
CA THR A 254 4.14 28.59 11.36
C THR A 254 3.19 27.84 10.43
N GLU A 255 3.16 28.23 9.17
CA GLU A 255 2.43 27.56 8.10
C GLU A 255 3.31 26.51 7.42
N TYR A 256 2.79 25.30 7.34
CA TYR A 256 3.40 24.15 6.68
C TYR A 256 2.57 23.72 5.47
N LEU A 257 3.23 23.39 4.37
CA LEU A 257 2.64 22.75 3.20
C LEU A 257 2.84 21.26 3.28
N GLU A 258 1.79 20.48 3.50
CA GLU A 258 1.87 19.04 3.30
C GLU A 258 1.63 18.72 1.83
N ILE A 259 2.60 18.09 1.17
CA ILE A 259 2.47 17.61 -0.21
C ILE A 259 2.11 16.12 -0.21
N SER A 260 1.12 15.77 -1.00
CA SER A 260 0.60 14.42 -1.17
C SER A 260 1.69 13.48 -1.70
N PRO A 261 1.77 12.26 -1.16
CA PRO A 261 2.75 11.28 -1.59
C PRO A 261 2.50 10.85 -3.04
N LEU A 262 3.60 10.68 -3.78
CA LEU A 262 3.57 10.18 -5.15
C LEU A 262 3.54 8.65 -5.18
N SER A 263 2.84 8.12 -6.18
CA SER A 263 2.75 6.69 -6.46
C SER A 263 3.18 6.45 -7.90
N PHE A 264 4.15 5.56 -8.08
CA PHE A 264 4.77 5.23 -9.35
C PHE A 264 4.24 3.88 -9.83
N ILE A 265 3.55 3.87 -10.97
CA ILE A 265 2.85 2.68 -11.46
C ILE A 265 3.60 2.10 -12.66
N PHE A 266 3.81 0.79 -12.62
CA PHE A 266 4.42 0.01 -13.68
C PHE A 266 3.44 -1.02 -14.24
N LEU A 267 3.59 -1.32 -15.54
CA LEU A 267 3.12 -2.54 -16.16
C LEU A 267 4.27 -3.54 -16.19
N GLY A 268 4.12 -4.67 -15.52
CA GLY A 268 5.02 -5.82 -15.63
C GLY A 268 4.55 -6.78 -16.72
N LEU A 269 5.42 -7.04 -17.69
CA LEU A 269 5.21 -8.04 -18.73
C LEU A 269 6.18 -9.20 -18.50
N THR A 270 5.65 -10.34 -18.06
CA THR A 270 6.44 -11.55 -17.77
C THR A 270 6.31 -12.56 -18.90
N ASN A 271 7.42 -13.10 -19.39
CA ASN A 271 7.38 -14.27 -20.26
C ASN A 271 6.97 -15.51 -19.46
N ALA A 272 5.73 -15.96 -19.63
CA ALA A 272 5.20 -17.16 -19.00
C ALA A 272 5.33 -18.42 -19.88
N SER A 273 5.87 -18.28 -21.09
CA SER A 273 6.18 -19.38 -21.99
C SER A 273 7.54 -20.02 -21.66
N LYS A 274 7.83 -21.17 -22.28
CA LYS A 274 9.17 -21.80 -22.22
C LYS A 274 10.14 -21.23 -23.27
N GLU A 275 9.60 -20.59 -24.30
CA GLU A 275 10.37 -20.08 -25.43
C GLU A 275 10.89 -18.68 -25.13
N GLN A 276 11.95 -18.28 -25.84
CA GLN A 276 12.39 -16.89 -25.83
C GLN A 276 11.39 -16.06 -26.62
N ILE A 277 10.92 -14.96 -26.04
CA ILE A 277 10.04 -14.00 -26.72
C ILE A 277 10.74 -12.66 -26.87
N LYS A 278 10.36 -11.94 -27.92
CA LYS A 278 10.80 -10.58 -28.19
C LYS A 278 9.60 -9.63 -28.17
N LEU A 279 9.62 -8.66 -27.26
CA LEU A 279 8.60 -7.61 -27.22
C LEU A 279 8.81 -6.63 -28.36
N ASN A 280 7.76 -6.33 -29.13
CA ASN A 280 7.82 -5.42 -30.28
C ASN A 280 7.20 -4.06 -29.96
N SER A 281 5.93 -4.05 -29.55
CA SER A 281 5.19 -2.79 -29.37
C SER A 281 4.01 -2.93 -28.43
N LEU A 282 3.63 -1.82 -27.82
CA LEU A 282 2.48 -1.67 -26.95
C LEU A 282 1.41 -0.85 -27.68
N LEU A 283 0.21 -1.40 -27.80
CA LEU A 283 -0.96 -0.65 -28.26
C LEU A 283 -1.64 0.02 -27.05
N THR A 284 -2.11 1.25 -27.26
CA THR A 284 -2.66 2.10 -26.20
C THR A 284 -4.06 2.60 -26.55
N LYS A 285 -4.85 2.97 -25.53
CA LYS A 285 -6.23 3.49 -25.71
C LYS A 285 -6.29 4.76 -26.56
N GLU A 286 -5.21 5.54 -26.57
CA GLU A 286 -5.05 6.72 -27.40
C GLU A 286 -4.85 6.40 -28.90
N GLY A 287 -4.86 5.12 -29.28
CA GLY A 287 -4.61 4.65 -30.65
C GLY A 287 -3.14 4.73 -31.06
N THR A 288 -2.25 5.01 -30.10
CA THR A 288 -0.81 5.12 -30.37
C THR A 288 -0.13 3.76 -30.21
N LYS A 289 0.69 3.38 -31.20
CA LYS A 289 1.57 2.22 -31.14
C LYS A 289 2.93 2.67 -30.63
N THR A 290 3.26 2.31 -29.39
CA THR A 290 4.56 2.63 -28.78
C THR A 290 5.52 1.47 -29.01
N ASN A 291 6.64 1.70 -29.68
CA ASN A 291 7.67 0.69 -29.81
C ASN A 291 8.27 0.40 -28.44
N LEU A 292 8.30 -0.88 -28.08
CA LEU A 292 8.98 -1.32 -26.87
C LEU A 292 10.46 -1.48 -27.18
N PRO A 293 11.36 -1.29 -26.19
CA PRO A 293 12.75 -1.65 -26.38
C PRO A 293 12.84 -3.13 -26.77
N ASN A 294 13.81 -3.46 -27.61
CA ASN A 294 14.02 -4.80 -28.14
C ASN A 294 14.51 -5.75 -27.02
N PHE A 295 13.61 -6.14 -26.13
CA PHE A 295 13.86 -7.05 -25.03
C PHE A 295 13.64 -8.47 -25.50
N ASN A 296 14.71 -9.24 -25.49
CA ASN A 296 14.65 -10.69 -25.53
C ASN A 296 14.41 -11.18 -24.11
N LEU A 297 13.24 -11.77 -23.86
CA LEU A 297 12.87 -12.32 -22.56
C LEU A 297 12.95 -13.84 -22.62
N LEU A 298 13.79 -14.39 -21.75
CA LEU A 298 13.80 -15.81 -21.45
C LEU A 298 12.59 -16.17 -20.57
N SER A 299 12.35 -17.47 -20.43
CA SER A 299 11.26 -17.97 -19.58
C SER A 299 11.34 -17.38 -18.16
N TYR A 300 10.22 -16.85 -17.68
CA TYR A 300 10.02 -16.18 -16.39
C TYR A 300 10.83 -14.89 -16.17
N GLU A 301 11.46 -14.34 -17.21
CA GLU A 301 11.96 -12.96 -17.16
C GLU A 301 10.83 -11.95 -17.35
N MET A 302 11.02 -10.75 -16.82
CA MET A 302 10.03 -9.68 -16.81
C MET A 302 10.63 -8.36 -17.29
N VAL A 303 9.81 -7.57 -17.98
CA VAL A 303 10.05 -6.13 -18.16
C VAL A 303 9.06 -5.36 -17.30
N LEU A 304 9.56 -4.41 -16.51
CA LEU A 304 8.76 -3.36 -15.87
C LEU A 304 8.75 -2.14 -16.78
N LEU A 305 7.56 -1.72 -17.17
CA LEU A 305 7.33 -0.55 -17.99
C LEU A 305 6.70 0.54 -17.12
N PRO A 306 7.35 1.69 -16.91
CA PRO A 306 6.73 2.86 -16.29
C PRO A 306 5.52 3.32 -17.09
N ILE A 307 4.34 3.44 -16.48
CA ILE A 307 3.10 3.78 -17.21
C ILE A 307 2.35 4.99 -16.66
N ALA A 308 2.51 5.36 -15.39
CA ALA A 308 1.83 6.50 -14.81
C ALA A 308 2.42 6.93 -13.46
N THR A 309 2.30 8.23 -13.17
CA THR A 309 2.46 8.80 -11.83
C THR A 309 1.09 9.22 -11.31
N ALA A 310 0.80 8.93 -10.04
CA ALA A 310 -0.48 9.28 -9.42
C ALA A 310 -0.33 9.69 -7.96
N ILE A 311 -1.35 10.36 -7.42
CA ILE A 311 -1.52 10.67 -5.99
C ILE A 311 -2.81 10.05 -5.46
N ASN A 312 -2.94 10.00 -4.14
CA ASN A 312 -4.06 9.40 -3.41
C ASN A 312 -4.18 7.87 -3.56
N LEU A 313 -3.07 7.15 -3.86
CA LEU A 313 -3.05 5.68 -3.87
C LEU A 313 -2.51 5.07 -2.58
N ASN A 314 -1.87 5.83 -1.68
CA ASN A 314 -1.24 5.28 -0.47
C ASN A 314 -2.20 4.54 0.47
N GLY A 315 -3.51 4.79 0.36
CA GLY A 315 -4.54 4.06 1.13
C GLY A 315 -4.68 2.58 0.72
N ILE A 316 -4.26 2.23 -0.50
CA ILE A 316 -4.35 0.86 -1.06
C ILE A 316 -3.51 -0.13 -0.23
N ASP A 317 -2.34 0.31 0.24
CA ASP A 317 -1.39 -0.56 0.95
C ASP A 317 -1.72 -0.74 2.44
N ARG A 318 -2.55 0.11 3.04
CA ARG A 318 -2.69 0.20 4.51
C ARG A 318 -3.60 -0.87 5.13
N ASN A 319 -4.55 -1.41 4.37
CA ASN A 319 -5.59 -2.29 4.90
C ASN A 319 -5.49 -3.74 4.43
N CYS A 320 -4.51 -4.08 3.58
CA CYS A 320 -4.59 -5.28 2.74
C CYS A 320 -3.34 -6.17 2.77
N ILE A 321 -2.40 -5.87 3.65
CA ILE A 321 -1.17 -6.64 3.77
C ILE A 321 -1.41 -7.81 4.74
N ILE A 322 -1.84 -8.96 4.21
CA ILE A 322 -1.68 -10.26 4.88
C ILE A 322 -0.29 -10.76 4.52
N LEU A 323 0.69 -10.54 5.40
CA LEU A 323 2.02 -11.13 5.25
C LEU A 323 2.03 -12.49 5.93
N GLU A 324 2.11 -13.57 5.14
CA GLU A 324 2.70 -14.81 5.61
C GLU A 324 4.22 -14.58 5.70
N HIS A 325 4.69 -14.11 6.84
CA HIS A 325 6.11 -14.10 7.14
C HIS A 325 6.58 -15.54 7.42
N ILE A 326 7.54 -16.00 6.62
CA ILE A 326 8.46 -17.07 7.06
C ILE A 326 9.62 -16.33 7.74
N ASP A 327 9.88 -16.68 8.98
CA ASP A 327 10.80 -16.01 9.92
C ASP A 327 12.09 -15.43 9.31
N GLY A 328 12.46 -14.22 9.74
CA GLY A 328 13.86 -13.82 9.92
C GLY A 328 14.52 -12.95 8.85
N ASP A 329 13.92 -12.72 7.69
CA ASP A 329 14.52 -11.87 6.65
C ASP A 329 14.08 -10.40 6.80
N ARG A 330 15.03 -9.52 7.17
CA ARG A 330 14.91 -8.07 6.92
C ARG A 330 14.90 -7.87 5.41
N GLY A 331 13.72 -7.66 4.83
CA GLY A 331 13.56 -7.60 3.38
C GLY A 331 12.57 -6.55 2.95
N GLN A 332 12.90 -5.86 1.87
CA GLN A 332 11.90 -5.21 1.03
C GLN A 332 10.87 -6.28 0.59
N ASP A 333 9.59 -5.95 0.63
CA ASP A 333 8.48 -6.90 0.47
C ASP A 333 7.71 -6.66 -0.84
N PHE A 334 7.25 -7.78 -1.41
CA PHE A 334 6.40 -7.81 -2.58
C PHE A 334 5.04 -8.35 -2.17
N SER A 335 4.04 -7.48 -2.08
CA SER A 335 2.71 -7.85 -1.59
C SER A 335 1.67 -7.69 -2.69
N ARG A 336 0.79 -8.69 -2.84
CA ARG A 336 -0.40 -8.51 -3.67
C ARG A 336 -1.39 -7.65 -2.89
N VAL A 337 -1.83 -6.56 -3.49
CA VAL A 337 -2.84 -5.73 -2.85
C VAL A 337 -4.23 -6.22 -3.23
N LEU A 338 -5.03 -6.49 -2.22
CA LEU A 338 -6.45 -6.83 -2.32
C LEU A 338 -7.23 -5.77 -1.57
N ASN A 339 -7.56 -4.71 -2.27
CA ASN A 339 -8.17 -3.52 -1.71
C ASN A 339 -9.35 -3.79 -0.74
N SER A 340 -9.40 -3.04 0.35
CA SER A 340 -10.49 -3.04 1.34
C SER A 340 -11.69 -2.23 0.84
N GLN A 341 -12.86 -2.39 1.47
CA GLN A 341 -14.11 -1.74 1.06
C GLN A 341 -14.06 -0.19 1.06
N ASP A 342 -13.07 0.44 1.70
CA ASP A 342 -13.04 1.89 1.96
C ASP A 342 -12.16 2.71 0.99
N PHE A 343 -11.51 2.10 -0.01
CA PHE A 343 -10.72 2.87 -0.98
C PHE A 343 -11.59 3.38 -2.13
N ASP A 344 -11.66 4.70 -2.25
CA ASP A 344 -12.36 5.37 -3.33
C ASP A 344 -11.43 5.65 -4.52
N LYS A 345 -11.56 4.82 -5.57
CA LYS A 345 -10.82 4.93 -6.83
C LYS A 345 -11.09 6.24 -7.57
N GLU A 346 -12.20 6.94 -7.30
CA GLU A 346 -12.54 8.20 -7.99
C GLU A 346 -11.67 9.36 -7.51
N ASN A 347 -11.07 9.25 -6.32
CA ASN A 347 -10.18 10.27 -5.75
C ASN A 347 -8.73 10.18 -6.26
N VAL A 348 -8.42 9.13 -7.05
CA VAL A 348 -7.10 8.95 -7.64
C VAL A 348 -6.86 9.99 -8.74
N CYS A 349 -5.77 10.76 -8.59
CA CYS A 349 -5.39 11.77 -9.57
C CYS A 349 -4.10 11.38 -10.28
N PHE A 350 -4.15 11.35 -11.61
CA PHE A 350 -3.02 10.98 -12.47
C PHE A 350 -2.35 12.22 -13.07
N PHE A 351 -1.04 12.14 -13.27
CA PHE A 351 -0.29 13.12 -14.05
C PHE A 351 -0.73 13.05 -15.52
N ILE A 352 -0.49 14.14 -16.27
CA ILE A 352 -0.80 14.22 -17.71
C ILE A 352 -0.10 13.10 -18.50
N ASN A 353 1.17 12.83 -18.19
CA ASN A 353 1.95 11.79 -18.84
C ASN A 353 1.53 10.42 -18.34
N ARG A 354 0.74 9.70 -19.14
CA ARG A 354 0.28 8.34 -18.84
C ARG A 354 0.22 7.48 -20.09
N ILE A 355 0.38 6.18 -19.91
CA ILE A 355 0.23 5.16 -20.93
C ILE A 355 -0.92 4.26 -20.51
N ASN A 356 -1.97 4.18 -21.34
CA ASN A 356 -3.12 3.30 -21.11
C ASN A 356 -3.02 2.08 -22.03
N PRO A 357 -2.33 1.00 -21.62
CA PRO A 357 -2.12 -0.17 -22.48
C PRO A 357 -3.43 -0.90 -22.80
N ILE A 358 -3.56 -1.39 -24.03
CA ILE A 358 -4.63 -2.30 -24.48
C ILE A 358 -4.07 -3.68 -24.73
N SER A 359 -2.94 -3.77 -25.43
CA SER A 359 -2.34 -5.05 -25.81
C SER A 359 -0.86 -4.88 -26.08
N VAL A 360 -0.13 -6.00 -26.00
CA VAL A 360 1.27 -6.08 -26.36
C VAL A 360 1.44 -7.00 -27.56
N ILE A 361 2.23 -6.53 -28.51
CA ILE A 361 2.66 -7.28 -29.69
C ILE A 361 4.07 -7.82 -29.42
N TYR A 362 4.26 -9.13 -29.62
CA TYR A 362 5.54 -9.82 -29.43
C TYR A 362 5.76 -10.89 -30.50
N ASN A 363 6.98 -11.41 -30.61
CA ASN A 363 7.36 -12.48 -31.53
C ASN A 363 8.15 -13.58 -30.79
N ASP A 364 7.98 -14.86 -31.15
CA ASP A 364 8.65 -16.03 -30.55
C ASP A 364 9.66 -16.72 -31.50
N ASN A 365 10.27 -15.94 -32.39
CA ASN A 365 11.09 -16.30 -33.54
C ASN A 365 10.34 -16.94 -34.73
N HIS A 366 9.06 -17.30 -34.58
CA HIS A 366 8.28 -17.93 -35.65
C HIS A 366 7.24 -16.96 -36.21
N ASP A 367 6.34 -16.47 -35.35
CA ASP A 367 5.21 -15.62 -35.72
C ASP A 367 5.14 -14.37 -34.84
N GLU A 368 4.34 -13.39 -35.28
CA GLU A 368 3.97 -12.23 -34.47
C GLU A 368 2.59 -12.47 -33.84
N TYR A 369 2.47 -12.11 -32.56
CA TYR A 369 1.30 -12.33 -31.75
C TYR A 369 0.91 -11.06 -31.01
N GLU A 370 -0.38 -10.92 -30.72
CA GLU A 370 -0.94 -9.85 -29.91
C GLU A 370 -1.64 -10.45 -28.68
N VAL A 371 -1.36 -9.90 -27.51
CA VAL A 371 -1.96 -10.29 -26.23
C VAL A 371 -2.58 -9.09 -25.56
N GLU A 372 -3.87 -9.20 -25.26
CA GLU A 372 -4.60 -8.19 -24.52
C GLU A 372 -4.03 -8.00 -23.10
N ILE A 373 -3.98 -6.75 -22.68
CA ILE A 373 -3.62 -6.30 -21.34
C ILE A 373 -4.91 -5.83 -20.69
N HIS A 374 -5.18 -6.34 -19.49
CA HIS A 374 -6.33 -5.92 -18.72
C HIS A 374 -6.17 -4.46 -18.26
N ASP A 375 -7.26 -3.77 -18.01
CA ASP A 375 -7.22 -2.42 -17.46
C ASP A 375 -6.56 -2.38 -16.07
N LEU A 376 -5.99 -1.21 -15.71
CA LEU A 376 -5.46 -0.97 -14.37
C LEU A 376 -6.59 -1.16 -13.34
N ASP A 377 -6.43 -2.19 -12.52
CA ASP A 377 -7.38 -2.57 -11.47
C ASP A 377 -6.71 -2.43 -10.10
N PHE A 378 -7.19 -1.47 -9.31
CA PHE A 378 -6.70 -1.21 -7.95
C PHE A 378 -6.98 -2.35 -6.96
N ASN A 379 -7.87 -3.28 -7.32
CA ASN A 379 -8.12 -4.49 -6.54
C ASN A 379 -7.20 -5.66 -6.93
N ASN A 380 -6.39 -5.50 -7.98
CA ASN A 380 -5.52 -6.53 -8.54
C ASN A 380 -4.21 -5.91 -9.06
N LEU A 381 -3.44 -5.33 -8.14
CA LEU A 381 -2.09 -4.84 -8.36
C LEU A 381 -1.14 -5.37 -7.28
N TYR A 382 0.16 -5.22 -7.52
CA TYR A 382 1.19 -5.56 -6.56
C TYR A 382 1.87 -4.31 -6.03
N SER A 383 2.11 -4.25 -4.73
CA SER A 383 2.93 -3.20 -4.14
C SER A 383 4.38 -3.64 -4.01
N ILE A 384 5.30 -2.76 -4.42
CA ILE A 384 6.74 -2.87 -4.21
C ILE A 384 7.06 -1.98 -3.02
N ASN A 385 7.07 -2.57 -1.82
CA ASN A 385 7.30 -1.85 -0.58
C ASN A 385 8.67 -2.19 0.02
N SER A 386 9.30 -1.21 0.64
CA SER A 386 10.39 -1.42 1.58
C SER A 386 9.84 -1.05 2.94
N TYR A 387 9.81 -2.03 3.85
CA TYR A 387 9.54 -1.75 5.24
C TYR A 387 10.72 -0.98 5.81
N TRP A 388 10.55 0.33 5.97
CA TRP A 388 11.33 1.17 6.86
C TRP A 388 10.36 2.14 7.53
N GLN A 389 10.11 1.93 8.82
CA GLN A 389 9.44 2.90 9.66
C GLN A 389 10.21 2.98 11.00
N CYS A 390 11.02 4.03 11.11
CA CYS A 390 11.78 4.40 12.29
C CYS A 390 10.96 5.28 13.24
N GLY A 391 11.16 5.03 14.53
CA GLY A 391 11.57 6.00 15.54
C GLY A 391 12.52 5.25 16.48
N SER A 392 12.74 5.74 17.69
CA SER A 392 13.55 4.97 18.64
C SER A 392 12.98 4.97 20.06
N CYS A 393 11.67 4.98 20.27
CA CYS A 393 11.13 4.99 21.63
C CYS A 393 9.95 4.03 21.78
N PRO A 394 9.82 3.35 22.93
CA PRO A 394 8.62 2.59 23.23
C PRO A 394 7.40 3.51 23.40
N HIS A 395 6.24 3.05 22.95
CA HIS A 395 4.98 3.81 22.90
C HIS A 395 4.05 3.44 24.05
N LEU A 396 3.40 4.45 24.66
CA LEU A 396 2.39 4.29 25.71
C LEU A 396 0.98 4.40 25.14
N PHE A 397 0.14 3.44 25.52
CA PHE A 397 -1.29 3.43 25.29
C PHE A 397 -2.05 3.27 26.60
N TYR A 398 -3.24 3.83 26.67
CA TYR A 398 -4.21 3.60 27.73
C TYR A 398 -5.35 2.71 27.23
N ILE A 399 -5.89 1.90 28.13
CA ILE A 399 -7.12 1.15 27.92
C ILE A 399 -8.12 1.60 28.96
N ASN A 400 -9.26 2.10 28.48
CA ASN A 400 -10.35 2.53 29.33
C ASN A 400 -11.23 1.36 29.80
N ILE A 401 -12.21 1.63 30.67
CA ILE A 401 -13.16 0.62 31.17
C ILE A 401 -13.94 -0.13 30.08
N HIS A 402 -14.08 0.47 28.91
CA HIS A 402 -14.80 -0.11 27.78
C HIS A 402 -13.90 -0.94 26.85
N GLY A 403 -12.61 -1.11 27.21
CA GLY A 403 -11.65 -1.88 26.43
C GLY A 403 -11.10 -1.14 25.21
N HIS A 404 -11.47 0.14 25.03
CA HIS A 404 -10.97 0.96 23.93
C HIS A 404 -9.54 1.42 24.25
N GLN A 405 -8.65 1.19 23.28
CA GLN A 405 -7.25 1.58 23.37
C GLN A 405 -7.07 2.99 22.79
N GLU A 406 -6.35 3.83 23.52
CA GLU A 406 -6.01 5.20 23.11
C GLU A 406 -4.50 5.38 23.23
N TYR A 407 -3.87 5.96 22.21
CA TYR A 407 -2.47 6.33 22.30
C TYR A 407 -2.29 7.57 23.18
N VAL A 408 -1.21 7.59 23.96
CA VAL A 408 -0.90 8.69 24.87
C VAL A 408 0.30 9.48 24.39
N ARG A 409 1.49 8.84 24.39
CA ARG A 409 2.79 9.45 24.08
C ARG A 409 3.90 8.41 24.01
N GLU A 410 5.09 8.81 23.60
CA GLU A 410 6.31 8.02 23.72
C GLU A 410 6.83 8.02 25.16
N LEU A 411 7.54 6.95 25.52
CA LEU A 411 8.27 6.80 26.76
C LEU A 411 9.77 6.78 26.50
N LEU A 412 10.53 7.18 27.51
CA LEU A 412 11.98 7.26 27.54
C LEU A 412 12.54 8.12 26.42
N VAL A 413 11.85 9.21 26.06
CA VAL A 413 12.24 10.10 24.96
C VAL A 413 13.69 10.55 25.13
N SER A 414 14.48 10.43 24.06
CA SER A 414 15.92 10.76 24.05
C SER A 414 16.79 9.88 24.92
N SER A 415 16.34 8.70 25.35
CA SER A 415 17.10 7.73 26.17
C SER A 415 17.80 6.65 25.32
N SER A 416 18.27 7.05 24.14
CA SER A 416 19.05 6.19 23.25
C SER A 416 20.40 5.88 23.88
N TYR A 417 20.68 4.60 24.13
CA TYR A 417 21.92 4.12 24.76
C TYR A 417 22.22 4.76 26.14
N LYS A 418 21.26 5.47 26.75
CA LYS A 418 21.41 6.12 28.06
C LYS A 418 20.13 5.99 28.86
N LYS A 419 20.25 5.96 30.19
CA LYS A 419 19.08 5.82 31.06
C LYS A 419 18.23 7.09 31.08
N GLY A 420 16.93 6.92 30.95
CA GLY A 420 15.92 7.94 31.16
C GLY A 420 14.86 7.50 32.16
N ILE A 421 14.01 8.46 32.52
CA ILE A 421 12.95 8.27 33.50
C ILE A 421 11.69 8.97 32.99
N ASP A 422 10.57 8.26 33.04
CA ASP A 422 9.25 8.77 32.74
C ASP A 422 8.29 8.64 33.90
N ASN A 423 7.46 9.66 34.08
CA ASN A 423 6.46 9.71 35.14
C ASN A 423 5.06 9.79 34.51
N ILE A 424 4.13 9.01 35.06
CA ILE A 424 2.75 8.92 34.60
C ILE A 424 1.83 9.00 35.81
N VAL A 425 0.75 9.77 35.70
CA VAL A 425 -0.37 9.76 36.65
C VAL A 425 -1.57 9.19 35.92
N VAL A 426 -2.13 8.09 36.42
CA VAL A 426 -3.19 7.35 35.74
C VAL A 426 -4.52 8.12 35.82
N PRO A 427 -5.16 8.44 34.68
CA PRO A 427 -6.45 9.13 34.68
C PRO A 427 -7.60 8.28 35.24
N LYS A 428 -8.69 8.94 35.67
CA LYS A 428 -9.82 8.29 36.38
C LYS A 428 -10.55 7.18 35.63
N ASN A 429 -10.46 7.16 34.32
CA ASN A 429 -11.16 6.24 33.43
C ASN A 429 -10.26 5.12 32.87
N ILE A 430 -9.00 5.05 33.32
CA ILE A 430 -7.98 4.12 32.81
C ILE A 430 -7.65 3.05 33.84
N PHE A 431 -7.62 1.80 33.39
CA PHE A 431 -7.44 0.61 34.24
C PHE A 431 -6.31 -0.30 33.75
N GLU A 432 -5.89 -0.13 32.50
CA GLU A 432 -4.68 -0.75 31.98
C GLU A 432 -3.89 0.28 31.18
N ILE A 433 -2.56 0.20 31.29
CA ILE A 433 -1.65 0.86 30.37
C ILE A 433 -0.91 -0.20 29.57
N VAL A 434 -0.55 0.12 28.34
CA VAL A 434 0.23 -0.76 27.47
C VAL A 434 1.46 -0.01 26.99
N ILE A 435 2.62 -0.62 27.20
CA ILE A 435 3.89 -0.15 26.65
C ILE A 435 4.22 -1.07 25.48
N ARG A 436 4.44 -0.52 24.29
CA ARG A 436 4.73 -1.30 23.08
C ARG A 436 6.03 -0.85 22.45
N GLU A 437 6.83 -1.81 22.06
CA GLU A 437 7.94 -1.56 21.13
C GLU A 437 7.40 -1.73 19.72
N LEU A 438 7.28 -0.63 18.97
CA LEU A 438 6.72 -0.65 17.61
C LEU A 438 7.82 -0.50 16.55
N GLU A 439 9.03 -0.21 16.97
CA GLU A 439 10.11 0.27 16.11
C GLU A 439 11.24 -0.77 16.04
N ASP A 440 12.15 -0.63 15.06
CA ASP A 440 13.29 -1.54 14.89
C ASP A 440 14.39 -1.27 15.92
N GLU A 441 14.07 -1.60 17.17
CA GLU A 441 14.94 -1.43 18.31
C GLU A 441 14.69 -2.46 19.43
N ILE A 442 15.53 -2.36 20.47
CA ILE A 442 15.34 -3.09 21.72
C ILE A 442 15.13 -2.08 22.83
N THR A 443 13.95 -2.10 23.43
CA THR A 443 13.66 -1.34 24.65
C THR A 443 14.05 -2.14 25.89
N HIS A 444 14.84 -1.52 26.75
CA HIS A 444 15.28 -2.04 28.05
C HIS A 444 14.59 -1.24 29.15
N ILE A 445 13.59 -1.84 29.80
CA ILE A 445 12.96 -1.26 30.99
C ILE A 445 13.64 -1.85 32.22
N ASP A 446 14.50 -1.05 32.84
CA ASP A 446 15.20 -1.41 34.07
C ASP A 446 14.20 -1.62 35.21
N LYS A 447 13.22 -0.72 35.33
CA LYS A 447 12.26 -0.72 36.45
C LYS A 447 10.96 -0.01 36.12
N ILE A 448 9.85 -0.60 36.58
CA ILE A 448 8.55 0.06 36.68
C ILE A 448 8.15 0.11 38.15
N ARG A 449 7.85 1.30 38.68
CA ARG A 449 7.26 1.49 40.01
C ARG A 449 5.83 1.99 39.90
N ILE A 450 4.94 1.47 40.74
CA ILE A 450 3.58 1.98 40.93
C ILE A 450 3.46 2.41 42.39
N ASN A 451 3.12 3.68 42.64
CA ASN A 451 3.03 4.28 43.98
C ASN A 451 4.28 3.99 44.84
N ASN A 452 5.47 4.22 44.25
CA ASN A 452 6.79 3.97 44.82
C ASN A 452 7.13 2.49 45.13
N LYS A 453 6.25 1.53 44.82
CA LYS A 453 6.55 0.10 44.93
C LYS A 453 7.00 -0.45 43.59
N ILE A 454 8.04 -1.28 43.60
CA ILE A 454 8.53 -1.96 42.39
C ILE A 454 7.45 -2.92 41.92
N PHE A 455 6.99 -2.73 40.69
CA PHE A 455 6.04 -3.62 40.02
C PHE A 455 6.78 -4.70 39.23
N ARG A 456 7.74 -4.29 38.40
CA ARG A 456 8.63 -5.20 37.64
C ARG A 456 9.97 -4.55 37.36
N GLU A 457 10.96 -5.39 37.06
CA GLU A 457 12.34 -5.03 36.73
C GLU A 457 12.86 -5.88 35.57
N ASN A 458 13.87 -5.36 34.87
CA ASN A 458 14.62 -6.06 33.81
C ASN A 458 13.72 -6.63 32.69
N ILE A 459 12.85 -5.78 32.13
CA ILE A 459 12.00 -6.15 31.00
C ILE A 459 12.73 -5.75 29.71
N LEU A 460 12.73 -6.65 28.74
CA LEU A 460 13.22 -6.41 27.39
C LEU A 460 12.04 -6.51 26.44
N LEU A 461 11.84 -5.48 25.62
CA LEU A 461 10.82 -5.45 24.57
C LEU A 461 11.50 -5.34 23.22
N ARG A 462 11.13 -6.22 22.30
CA ARG A 462 11.51 -6.19 20.88
C ARG A 462 10.35 -5.70 20.04
N LYS A 463 10.62 -5.27 18.81
CA LYS A 463 9.60 -4.88 17.84
C LYS A 463 8.38 -5.81 17.82
N GLY A 464 7.20 -5.23 17.98
CA GLY A 464 5.91 -5.93 18.02
C GLY A 464 5.52 -6.45 19.41
N GLU A 465 6.43 -6.47 20.37
CA GLU A 465 6.15 -6.92 21.73
C GLU A 465 5.49 -5.82 22.56
N SER A 466 4.68 -6.23 23.54
CA SER A 466 3.97 -5.33 24.42
C SER A 466 3.97 -5.81 25.86
N LEU A 467 3.98 -4.84 26.78
CA LEU A 467 3.80 -5.04 28.20
C LEU A 467 2.48 -4.38 28.62
N ILE A 468 1.58 -5.17 29.15
CA ILE A 468 0.32 -4.69 29.74
C ILE A 468 0.51 -4.58 31.25
N VAL A 469 0.17 -3.41 31.81
CA VAL A 469 0.24 -3.13 33.24
C VAL A 469 -1.15 -2.73 33.71
N LYS A 470 -1.70 -3.49 34.68
CA LYS A 470 -2.96 -3.13 35.34
C LYS A 470 -2.72 -2.03 36.36
N VAL A 471 -3.58 -1.03 36.35
CA VAL A 471 -3.43 0.21 37.12
C VAL A 471 -4.77 0.64 37.70
N ASN A 472 -4.74 1.47 38.73
CA ASN A 472 -5.93 2.13 39.26
C ASN A 472 -5.88 3.63 38.95
N PRO A 473 -7.06 4.29 38.90
CA PRO A 473 -7.15 5.75 38.95
C PRO A 473 -6.21 6.37 39.99
N ASP A 474 -5.52 7.44 39.59
CA ASP A 474 -4.58 8.22 40.42
C ASP A 474 -3.27 7.50 40.80
N ASP A 475 -3.03 6.27 40.30
CA ASP A 475 -1.74 5.60 40.46
C ASP A 475 -0.61 6.44 39.85
N LYS A 476 0.50 6.55 40.58
CA LYS A 476 1.74 7.20 40.11
C LYS A 476 2.71 6.16 39.63
N ILE A 477 3.00 6.16 38.33
CA ILE A 477 3.88 5.21 37.69
C ILE A 477 5.20 5.88 37.31
N VAL A 478 6.31 5.24 37.66
CA VAL A 478 7.66 5.67 37.28
C VAL A 478 8.29 4.56 36.46
N ILE A 479 8.74 4.88 35.25
CA ILE A 479 9.40 3.96 34.33
C ILE A 479 10.84 4.42 34.16
N GLU A 480 11.79 3.54 34.42
CA GLU A 480 13.23 3.76 34.24
C GLU A 480 13.74 2.77 33.19
N GLY A 481 14.51 3.26 32.23
CA GLY A 481 15.03 2.40 31.16
C GLY A 481 15.81 3.16 30.09
N SER A 482 16.12 2.45 29.02
CA SER A 482 16.78 2.97 27.81
C SER A 482 16.34 2.16 26.60
N TYR A 483 16.70 2.61 25.41
CA TYR A 483 16.47 1.85 24.18
C TYR A 483 17.73 1.83 23.31
N GLU A 484 17.85 0.77 22.52
CA GLU A 484 18.96 0.53 21.61
C GLU A 484 18.44 0.33 20.18
N PRO A 485 18.52 1.37 19.33
CA PRO A 485 18.14 1.26 17.94
C PRO A 485 19.04 0.28 17.20
N TYR A 486 18.50 -0.57 16.32
CA TYR A 486 19.33 -1.49 15.54
C TYR A 486 20.28 -0.77 14.55
N TYR A 487 20.06 0.52 14.26
CA TYR A 487 20.91 1.37 13.43
C TYR A 487 21.25 2.70 14.15
N LYS A 488 22.51 3.12 14.15
CA LYS A 488 22.93 4.42 14.69
C LYS A 488 22.51 5.55 13.75
N ASN A 489 21.34 6.14 13.98
CA ASN A 489 20.96 7.40 13.31
C ASN A 489 21.37 8.61 14.15
N ASP A 490 21.92 9.63 13.48
CA ASP A 490 22.19 10.94 14.05
C ASP A 490 20.88 11.57 14.55
N ALA A 491 20.87 12.00 15.80
CA ALA A 491 19.70 12.42 16.57
C ALA A 491 19.04 13.76 16.13
N ARG A 492 19.07 14.11 14.84
CA ARG A 492 18.49 15.37 14.32
C ARG A 492 17.17 15.22 13.57
N GLU A 493 16.71 14.00 13.29
CA GLU A 493 15.50 13.76 12.52
C GLU A 493 14.49 12.96 13.35
N ASN A 494 13.89 13.63 14.34
CA ASN A 494 12.77 13.13 15.14
C ASN A 494 11.47 13.74 14.60
N ASP A 495 10.78 13.03 13.72
CA ASP A 495 9.66 13.62 12.99
C ASP A 495 8.30 13.26 13.63
N ILE A 496 7.69 14.26 14.28
CA ILE A 496 6.37 14.23 14.95
C ILE A 496 5.27 13.68 14.01
N TRP A 497 5.45 13.85 12.70
CA TRP A 497 4.50 13.46 11.66
C TRP A 497 4.45 11.95 11.40
N ARG A 498 5.59 11.24 11.51
CA ARG A 498 5.67 9.78 11.33
C ARG A 498 5.03 9.02 12.51
N ARG A 499 5.17 9.57 13.72
CA ARG A 499 4.54 9.06 14.95
C ARG A 499 3.01 9.07 14.85
N ASN A 500 2.43 10.14 14.28
CA ASN A 500 0.98 10.25 14.06
C ASN A 500 0.39 9.16 13.14
N GLU A 501 1.14 8.62 12.18
CA GLU A 501 0.65 7.53 11.32
C GLU A 501 0.62 6.16 12.00
N ILE A 502 1.66 5.83 12.79
CA ILE A 502 1.74 4.58 13.57
C ILE A 502 0.58 4.49 14.56
N ILE A 503 0.22 5.64 15.15
CA ILE A 503 -0.91 5.78 16.08
C ILE A 503 -2.24 5.54 15.35
N LYS A 504 -2.45 6.17 14.19
CA LYS A 504 -3.67 5.97 13.39
C LYS A 504 -3.85 4.50 12.99
N GLY A 505 -2.80 3.82 12.52
CA GLY A 505 -2.87 2.41 12.11
C GLY A 505 -3.10 1.44 13.29
N SER A 506 -2.40 1.65 14.41
CA SER A 506 -2.52 0.77 15.58
C SER A 506 -3.88 0.87 16.29
N ASN A 507 -4.47 2.07 16.37
CA ASN A 507 -5.79 2.28 16.96
C ASN A 507 -6.89 1.62 16.13
N ILE A 508 -6.82 1.66 14.79
CA ILE A 508 -7.82 1.04 13.91
C ILE A 508 -7.75 -0.50 14.01
N TYR A 509 -6.55 -1.10 13.97
CA TYR A 509 -6.39 -2.55 13.96
C TYR A 509 -6.82 -3.23 15.28
N PHE A 510 -6.55 -2.60 16.43
CA PHE A 510 -6.89 -3.17 17.74
C PHE A 510 -8.34 -2.96 18.16
N ASN A 511 -8.98 -1.87 17.73
CA ASN A 511 -10.40 -1.63 18.00
C ASN A 511 -11.32 -2.56 17.18
N LEU A 512 -10.81 -3.17 16.10
CA LEU A 512 -11.52 -4.18 15.30
C LEU A 512 -11.29 -5.63 15.79
N ALA A 513 -10.26 -5.87 16.60
CA ALA A 513 -9.81 -7.22 16.99
C ALA A 513 -10.31 -7.68 18.37
N ARG A 514 -11.21 -6.95 19.03
CA ARG A 514 -11.84 -7.33 20.31
C ARG A 514 -13.35 -7.31 20.26
#